data_AF-A0A060YGY5-F1
#
_entry.id   AF-A0A060YGY5-F1
#
_cell.length_a   1.000
_cell.length_b   1.000
_cell.length_c   1.000
_cell.angle_alpha   90.00
_cell.angle_beta   90.00
_cell.angle_gamma   90.00
#
_symmetry.space_group_name_H-M   'P 1'
#
loop_
_entity.id
_entity.type
_entity.pdbx_description
1 polymer ?
#
loop_
_entity_poly.entity_id
_entity_poly.type
_entity_poly.pdbx_seq_one_letter_code
_entity_poly.pdbx_strand_id
1 'polypeptide(L)'
;MRRIRANAIAILTVAWILGTFYYLWQDNKPHSSSSPASQPRVADIRRHADGGRLEIHRDDRSIPLIMTLSPWAEQQQQGQLIGSFDEKAYLLEKQLKAGDDPYRDHAFNLAESDRLGSERAIRDTRHYRCASVNYDANLPPTSIIITFNNEARSTLLRTIKSVLLRSPPSLIQEIILIDDFSTDREASLLFLSSTC
;
A
#
# COMPACT_ATOMS: atom_id res chain seq x y z
N MET A 1 -53.93 -27.60 -17.55
CA MET A 1 -53.09 -26.55 -18.19
C MET A 1 -52.37 -25.61 -17.22
N ARG A 2 -52.95 -25.17 -16.09
CA ARG A 2 -52.28 -24.23 -15.15
C ARG A 2 -51.05 -24.80 -14.41
N ARG A 3 -51.07 -26.10 -14.05
CA ARG A 3 -49.94 -26.78 -13.38
C ARG A 3 -48.70 -26.96 -14.27
N ILE A 4 -48.90 -27.19 -15.57
CA ILE A 4 -47.80 -27.34 -16.54
C ILE A 4 -47.05 -26.01 -16.71
N ARG A 5 -47.78 -24.89 -16.71
CA ARG A 5 -47.19 -23.54 -16.79
C ARG A 5 -46.44 -23.17 -15.50
N ALA A 6 -46.94 -23.57 -14.33
CA ALA A 6 -46.25 -23.36 -13.05
C ALA A 6 -44.95 -24.17 -12.96
N ASN A 7 -44.96 -25.43 -13.41
CA ASN A 7 -43.76 -26.27 -13.43
C ASN A 7 -42.70 -25.74 -14.40
N ALA A 8 -43.12 -25.19 -15.55
CA ALA A 8 -42.20 -24.58 -16.50
C ALA A 8 -41.52 -23.32 -15.93
N ILE A 9 -42.26 -22.46 -15.23
CA ILE A 9 -41.71 -21.27 -14.58
C ILE A 9 -40.71 -21.67 -13.47
N ALA A 10 -41.04 -22.67 -12.66
CA ALA A 10 -40.14 -23.15 -11.61
C ALA A 10 -38.83 -23.73 -12.16
N ILE A 11 -38.88 -24.44 -13.30
CA ILE A 11 -37.67 -24.96 -13.94
C ILE A 11 -36.81 -23.82 -14.50
N LEU A 12 -37.43 -22.81 -15.12
CA LEU A 12 -36.70 -21.66 -15.65
C LEU A 12 -36.05 -20.83 -14.55
N THR A 13 -36.70 -20.63 -13.40
CA THR A 13 -36.10 -19.91 -12.27
C THR A 13 -34.94 -20.67 -11.65
N VAL A 14 -35.07 -22.00 -11.48
CA VAL A 14 -33.98 -22.84 -10.98
C VAL A 14 -32.80 -22.86 -11.96
N ALA A 15 -33.05 -23.01 -13.26
CA ALA A 15 -32.01 -22.97 -14.28
C ALA A 15 -31.30 -21.61 -14.32
N TRP A 16 -32.04 -20.51 -14.16
CA TRP A 16 -31.46 -19.16 -14.11
C TRP A 16 -30.61 -18.94 -12.86
N ILE A 17 -31.07 -19.38 -11.67
CA ILE A 17 -30.31 -19.31 -10.42
C ILE A 17 -29.03 -20.17 -10.49
N LEU A 18 -29.12 -21.38 -11.04
CA LEU A 18 -27.94 -22.24 -11.23
C LEU A 18 -26.97 -21.64 -12.25
N GLY A 19 -27.47 -21.03 -13.33
CA GLY A 19 -26.65 -20.35 -14.32
C GLY A 19 -25.92 -19.13 -13.76
N THR A 20 -26.59 -18.29 -12.97
CA THR A 20 -25.95 -17.14 -12.31
C THR A 20 -24.94 -17.58 -11.26
N PHE A 21 -25.24 -18.62 -10.48
CA PHE A 21 -24.29 -19.18 -9.53
C PHE A 21 -23.06 -19.79 -10.22
N TYR A 22 -23.26 -20.52 -11.33
CA TYR A 22 -22.16 -21.06 -12.15
C TYR A 22 -21.29 -19.96 -12.75
N TYR A 23 -21.89 -18.89 -13.27
CA TYR A 23 -21.18 -17.74 -13.82
C TYR A 23 -20.35 -17.03 -12.73
N LEU A 24 -20.96 -16.78 -11.57
CA LEU A 24 -20.26 -16.20 -10.41
C LEU A 24 -19.15 -17.11 -9.87
N TRP A 25 -19.28 -18.43 -10.01
CA TRP A 25 -18.24 -19.38 -9.63
C TRP A 25 -17.09 -19.44 -10.64
N GLN A 26 -17.34 -19.28 -11.94
CA GLN A 26 -16.28 -19.26 -12.97
C GLN A 26 -15.35 -18.05 -12.85
N ASP A 27 -15.88 -16.90 -12.45
CA ASP A 27 -15.12 -15.66 -12.25
C ASP A 27 -14.04 -15.77 -11.15
N ASN A 28 -14.08 -16.84 -10.33
CA ASN A 28 -13.13 -17.11 -9.25
C ASN A 28 -11.99 -18.05 -9.64
N LYS A 29 -11.86 -18.48 -10.91
CA LYS A 29 -10.71 -19.29 -11.31
C LYS A 29 -9.51 -18.38 -11.65
N PRO A 30 -8.35 -18.55 -10.99
CA PRO A 30 -7.13 -17.86 -11.40
C PRO A 30 -6.74 -18.33 -12.80
N HIS A 31 -6.70 -17.41 -13.75
CA HIS A 31 -6.15 -17.69 -15.08
C HIS A 31 -4.62 -17.85 -14.96
N SER A 32 -4.14 -19.08 -14.96
CA SER A 32 -2.72 -19.37 -15.17
C SER A 32 -2.39 -19.16 -16.65
N SER A 33 -2.00 -17.95 -17.03
CA SER A 33 -1.36 -17.70 -18.33
C SER A 33 0.08 -18.19 -18.26
N SER A 34 0.37 -19.29 -18.99
CA SER A 34 1.72 -19.76 -19.23
C SER A 34 2.23 -19.13 -20.53
N SER A 35 3.26 -18.30 -20.44
CA SER A 35 4.05 -17.83 -21.59
C SER A 35 5.41 -18.52 -21.58
N PRO A 36 5.88 -19.10 -22.70
CA PRO A 36 7.18 -19.76 -22.76
C PRO A 36 8.29 -18.73 -23.01
N ALA A 37 9.21 -18.57 -22.06
CA ALA A 37 10.42 -17.76 -22.24
C ALA A 37 11.66 -18.65 -22.33
N SER A 38 12.35 -18.48 -23.46
CA SER A 38 13.66 -19.01 -23.85
C SER A 38 14.77 -18.79 -22.82
N GLN A 39 15.62 -19.81 -22.63
CA GLN A 39 16.88 -19.77 -21.87
C GLN A 39 17.91 -18.83 -22.52
N PRO A 40 18.93 -18.36 -21.76
CA PRO A 40 20.19 -19.11 -21.72
C PRO A 40 20.82 -19.26 -20.32
N ARG A 41 21.69 -20.28 -20.25
CA ARG A 41 22.43 -20.80 -19.09
C ARG A 41 23.60 -19.89 -18.68
N VAL A 42 23.81 -19.69 -17.37
CA VAL A 42 25.12 -19.38 -16.78
C VAL A 42 25.28 -20.18 -15.48
N ALA A 43 26.53 -20.57 -15.21
CA ALA A 43 26.97 -21.76 -14.49
C ALA A 43 26.89 -21.73 -12.95
N ASP A 44 26.83 -22.96 -12.45
CA ASP A 44 26.85 -23.51 -11.10
C ASP A 44 28.08 -23.10 -10.26
N ILE A 45 27.87 -22.59 -9.04
CA ILE A 45 28.83 -22.68 -7.93
C ILE A 45 28.09 -23.19 -6.67
N ARG A 46 28.25 -24.50 -6.49
CA ARG A 46 27.97 -25.34 -5.32
C ARG A 46 28.60 -24.79 -4.03
N ARG A 47 27.83 -24.65 -2.95
CA ARG A 47 28.33 -24.74 -1.56
C ARG A 47 27.38 -25.55 -0.67
N HIS A 48 27.99 -26.55 -0.04
CA HIS A 48 27.45 -27.43 1.00
C HIS A 48 27.19 -26.70 2.32
N ALA A 49 26.09 -27.03 2.99
CA ALA A 49 25.93 -27.13 4.45
C ALA A 49 24.55 -27.77 4.68
N ASP A 50 24.49 -29.09 4.83
CA ASP A 50 24.50 -29.83 6.11
C ASP A 50 23.12 -29.90 6.77
N GLY A 51 22.75 -31.13 7.14
CA GLY A 51 21.41 -31.54 7.49
C GLY A 51 21.07 -31.36 8.96
N GLY A 52 19.78 -31.15 9.22
CA GLY A 52 19.20 -31.17 10.57
C GLY A 52 17.72 -31.55 10.49
N ARG A 53 17.43 -32.83 10.75
CA ARG A 53 16.12 -33.46 10.83
C ARG A 53 15.49 -33.21 12.20
N LEU A 54 14.22 -32.83 12.25
CA LEU A 54 13.30 -33.15 13.35
C LEU A 54 11.84 -33.09 12.87
N GLU A 55 11.19 -34.25 12.91
CA GLU A 55 9.74 -34.42 12.74
C GLU A 55 9.01 -34.05 14.03
N ILE A 56 7.72 -33.69 13.93
CA ILE A 56 6.60 -33.97 14.87
C ILE A 56 5.34 -33.35 14.21
N HIS A 57 4.50 -34.17 13.59
CA HIS A 57 3.23 -34.71 14.13
C HIS A 57 2.04 -33.75 13.94
N ARG A 58 1.11 -34.19 13.09
CA ARG A 58 -0.14 -33.54 12.68
C ARG A 58 -1.28 -34.38 13.23
N ASP A 59 -2.19 -33.75 13.98
CA ASP A 59 -3.59 -34.09 14.34
C ASP A 59 -3.91 -33.28 15.62
N ASP A 60 -5.06 -32.68 15.91
CA ASP A 60 -6.43 -32.71 15.39
C ASP A 60 -7.15 -31.43 15.87
N ARG A 61 -8.34 -31.17 15.33
CA ARG A 61 -9.26 -30.04 15.58
C ARG A 61 -9.56 -29.75 17.06
N SER A 62 -9.52 -28.47 17.44
CA SER A 62 -10.54 -27.85 18.31
C SER A 62 -10.46 -26.32 18.24
N ILE A 63 -11.59 -25.67 17.94
CA ILE A 63 -11.79 -24.23 18.04
C ILE A 63 -12.34 -23.95 19.43
N PRO A 64 -11.69 -23.09 20.24
CA PRO A 64 -12.40 -22.27 21.20
C PRO A 64 -12.27 -20.79 20.84
N LEU A 65 -13.41 -20.11 20.82
CA LEU A 65 -13.52 -18.66 20.75
C LEU A 65 -12.87 -18.05 22.00
N ILE A 66 -11.63 -17.58 21.85
CA ILE A 66 -11.00 -16.66 22.79
C ILE A 66 -10.62 -15.42 22.00
N MET A 67 -11.30 -14.33 22.31
CA MET A 67 -11.01 -12.97 21.89
C MET A 67 -9.65 -12.57 22.47
N THR A 68 -8.58 -13.04 21.85
CA THR A 68 -7.22 -12.54 22.11
C THR A 68 -7.10 -11.24 21.36
N LEU A 69 -7.12 -10.13 22.12
CA LEU A 69 -6.54 -8.86 21.70
C LEU A 69 -5.16 -9.16 21.12
N SER A 70 -5.05 -9.11 19.79
CA SER A 70 -3.78 -9.18 19.09
C SER A 70 -2.86 -8.07 19.61
N PRO A 71 -1.57 -8.34 19.86
CA PRO A 71 -0.64 -7.38 20.44
C PRO A 71 -0.25 -6.32 19.40
N TRP A 72 -1.14 -5.36 19.15
CA TRP A 72 -0.82 -4.11 18.44
C TRP A 72 -0.11 -3.09 19.35
N ALA A 73 0.36 -3.52 20.51
CA ALA A 73 1.15 -2.70 21.44
C ALA A 73 2.67 -2.75 21.18
N GLU A 74 3.15 -3.57 20.23
CA GLU A 74 4.58 -3.67 19.89
C GLU A 74 4.97 -3.00 18.56
N GLN A 75 4.01 -2.41 17.84
CA GLN A 75 4.27 -1.70 16.59
C GLN A 75 4.60 -0.21 16.79
N GLN A 76 5.10 0.17 17.97
CA GLN A 76 5.60 1.52 18.25
C GLN A 76 7.10 1.69 17.96
N GLN A 77 7.82 0.64 17.58
CA GLN A 77 9.26 0.72 17.30
C GLN A 77 9.65 0.96 15.84
N GLN A 78 8.67 1.09 14.93
CA GLN A 78 8.91 1.46 13.53
C GLN A 78 8.80 2.98 13.27
N GLY A 79 8.55 3.79 14.31
CA GLY A 79 8.62 5.25 14.25
C GLY A 79 10.03 5.83 14.37
N GLN A 80 11.05 4.96 14.48
CA GLN A 80 12.44 5.34 14.74
C GLN A 80 13.35 5.15 13.52
N LEU A 81 12.81 5.35 12.31
CA LEU A 81 13.54 5.26 11.04
C LEU A 81 13.61 6.58 10.28
N ILE A 82 13.34 7.70 10.95
CA ILE A 82 13.65 9.05 10.45
C ILE A 82 14.51 9.68 11.53
N GLY A 83 15.82 9.80 11.29
CA GLY A 83 16.73 10.51 12.19
C GLY A 83 16.13 11.88 12.53
N SER A 84 15.89 12.12 13.82
CA SER A 84 15.25 13.30 14.45
C SER A 84 14.75 14.41 13.52
N PHE A 85 13.82 14.10 12.60
CA PHE A 85 13.25 15.12 11.73
C PHE A 85 12.21 15.86 12.55
N ASP A 86 12.47 17.14 12.81
CA ASP A 86 11.51 17.99 13.50
C ASP A 86 10.44 18.45 12.50
N GLU A 87 9.39 17.63 12.35
CA GLU A 87 8.22 17.95 11.53
C GLU A 87 7.59 19.29 11.93
N LYS A 88 7.59 19.63 13.22
CA LYS A 88 6.99 20.88 13.68
C LYS A 88 7.82 22.08 13.23
N ALA A 89 9.15 22.02 13.41
CA ALA A 89 10.04 23.09 12.94
C ALA A 89 9.89 23.31 11.43
N TYR A 90 9.88 22.22 10.65
CA TYR A 90 9.73 22.30 9.20
C TYR A 90 8.42 22.96 8.76
N LEU A 91 7.30 22.67 9.43
CA LEU A 91 6.00 23.28 9.11
C LEU A 91 5.89 24.73 9.63
N LEU A 92 6.46 25.02 10.79
CA LEU A 92 6.38 26.34 11.44
C LEU A 92 7.04 27.46 10.64
N GLU A 93 8.10 27.15 9.88
CA GLU A 93 8.82 28.13 9.07
C GLU A 93 7.96 28.81 8.00
N LYS A 94 6.89 28.18 7.52
CA LYS A 94 6.05 28.71 6.42
C LYS A 94 4.55 28.72 6.74
N GLN A 95 4.19 28.84 8.02
CA GLN A 95 2.78 28.93 8.41
C GLN A 95 2.12 30.22 7.93
N LEU A 96 0.84 30.10 7.59
CA LEU A 96 -0.03 31.24 7.29
C LEU A 96 -0.10 32.21 8.48
N LYS A 97 -0.05 33.51 8.22
CA LYS A 97 -0.31 34.52 9.25
C LYS A 97 -1.81 34.70 9.44
N ALA A 98 -2.20 35.12 10.64
CA ALA A 98 -3.61 35.41 10.93
C ALA A 98 -4.13 36.52 10.00
N GLY A 99 -5.14 36.21 9.20
CA GLY A 99 -5.76 37.14 8.25
C GLY A 99 -5.26 37.02 6.80
N ASP A 100 -4.25 36.19 6.53
CA ASP A 100 -3.83 35.87 5.16
C ASP A 100 -4.85 34.96 4.46
N ASP A 101 -4.96 35.09 3.14
CA ASP A 101 -5.80 34.21 2.32
C ASP A 101 -5.13 32.83 2.15
N PRO A 102 -5.76 31.73 2.63
CA PRO A 102 -5.18 30.39 2.55
C PRO A 102 -5.05 29.82 1.14
N TYR A 103 -5.67 30.45 0.13
CA TYR A 103 -5.62 30.02 -1.27
C TYR A 103 -4.68 30.87 -2.15
N ARG A 104 -4.04 31.91 -1.59
CA ARG A 104 -3.28 32.87 -2.38
C ARG A 104 -2.04 32.26 -3.04
N ASP A 105 -1.25 31.55 -2.24
CA ASP A 105 0.06 31.03 -2.66
C ASP A 105 -0.06 29.61 -3.25
N HIS A 106 -1.12 28.89 -2.88
CA HIS A 106 -1.44 27.56 -3.38
C HIS A 106 -2.93 27.47 -3.69
N ALA A 107 -3.33 26.87 -4.81
CA ALA A 107 -4.74 26.79 -5.24
C ALA A 107 -5.61 25.81 -4.41
N PHE A 108 -5.26 25.58 -3.14
CA PHE A 108 -5.98 24.78 -2.16
C PHE A 108 -5.88 25.43 -0.77
N ASN A 109 -6.67 24.95 0.19
CA ASN A 109 -6.67 25.51 1.53
C ASN A 109 -5.41 25.10 2.30
N LEU A 110 -4.42 25.99 2.37
CA LEU A 110 -3.18 25.72 3.09
C LEU A 110 -3.41 25.53 4.59
N ALA A 111 -4.26 26.35 5.22
CA ALA A 111 -4.55 26.26 6.65
C ALA A 111 -5.13 24.89 7.05
N GLU A 112 -6.05 24.34 6.25
CA GLU A 112 -6.59 22.99 6.47
C GLU A 112 -5.55 21.91 6.16
N SER A 113 -4.69 22.09 5.16
CA SER A 113 -3.60 21.16 4.90
C SER A 113 -2.63 21.11 6.08
N ASP A 114 -2.23 22.25 6.63
CA ASP A 114 -1.27 22.32 7.75
C ASP A 114 -1.85 21.74 9.05
N ARG A 115 -3.18 21.83 9.23
CA ARG A 115 -3.88 21.20 10.36
C ARG A 115 -3.86 19.68 10.32
N LEU A 116 -3.72 19.10 9.14
CA LEU A 116 -3.70 17.65 8.95
C LEU A 116 -2.28 17.10 9.17
N GLY A 117 -2.15 16.10 10.05
CA GLY A 117 -0.87 15.42 10.27
C GLY A 117 -0.29 14.80 9.00
N SER A 118 1.04 14.70 8.93
CA SER A 118 1.77 14.09 7.81
C SER A 118 1.41 12.60 7.60
N GLU A 119 1.04 11.90 8.68
CA GLU A 119 0.72 10.46 8.71
C GLU A 119 -0.80 10.17 8.78
N ARG A 120 -1.65 11.10 8.34
CA ARG A 120 -3.11 10.94 8.46
C ARG A 120 -3.61 9.62 7.84
N ALA A 121 -4.52 8.95 8.54
CA ALA A 121 -5.24 7.81 7.99
C ALA A 121 -6.11 8.22 6.80
N ILE A 122 -6.12 7.37 5.75
CA ILE A 122 -6.96 7.55 4.57
C ILE A 122 -7.86 6.33 4.46
N ARG A 123 -9.14 6.54 4.20
CA ARG A 123 -10.11 5.47 3.95
C ARG A 123 -9.72 4.69 2.69
N ASP A 124 -9.79 3.37 2.76
CA ASP A 124 -9.62 2.51 1.59
C ASP A 124 -10.78 2.70 0.61
N THR A 125 -10.47 3.22 -0.59
CA THR A 125 -11.43 3.43 -1.68
C THR A 125 -11.32 2.36 -2.77
N ARG A 126 -10.46 1.35 -2.60
CA ARG A 126 -10.25 0.29 -3.59
C ARG A 126 -11.49 -0.60 -3.71
N HIS A 127 -11.65 -1.23 -4.87
CA HIS A 127 -12.68 -2.25 -5.07
C HIS A 127 -12.40 -3.48 -4.19
N TYR A 128 -13.43 -4.15 -3.68
CA TYR A 128 -13.27 -5.26 -2.72
C TYR A 128 -12.38 -6.41 -3.25
N ARG A 129 -12.37 -6.64 -4.57
CA ARG A 129 -11.51 -7.64 -5.24
C ARG A 129 -10.01 -7.28 -5.22
N CYS A 130 -9.63 -6.02 -4.99
CA CYS A 130 -8.22 -5.62 -4.94
C CYS A 130 -7.47 -6.22 -3.74
N ALA A 131 -8.18 -6.50 -2.65
CA ALA A 131 -7.58 -7.09 -1.44
C ALA A 131 -7.20 -8.57 -1.61
N SER A 132 -7.77 -9.27 -2.60
CA SER A 132 -7.48 -10.68 -2.89
C SER A 132 -6.45 -10.89 -4.00
N VAL A 133 -5.86 -9.82 -4.54
CA VAL A 133 -4.81 -9.93 -5.56
C VAL A 133 -3.50 -10.30 -4.88
N ASN A 134 -2.90 -11.40 -5.32
CA ASN A 134 -1.56 -11.81 -4.90
C ASN A 134 -0.53 -11.31 -5.92
N TYR A 135 0.48 -10.61 -5.44
CA TYR A 135 1.64 -10.18 -6.22
C TYR A 135 2.81 -11.13 -5.96
N ASP A 136 3.78 -11.18 -6.89
CA ASP A 136 5.05 -11.87 -6.65
C ASP A 136 5.76 -11.23 -5.45
N ALA A 137 6.45 -12.04 -4.64
CA ALA A 137 7.29 -11.54 -3.56
C ALA A 137 8.56 -10.85 -4.10
N ASN A 138 9.03 -11.24 -5.29
CA ASN A 138 10.25 -10.75 -5.91
C ASN A 138 9.99 -9.61 -6.89
N LEU A 139 9.47 -8.50 -6.38
CA LEU A 139 9.32 -7.28 -7.19
C LEU A 139 10.62 -6.48 -7.20
N PRO A 140 10.98 -5.86 -8.34
CA PRO A 140 12.17 -5.01 -8.41
C PRO A 140 11.98 -3.75 -7.54
N PRO A 141 13.04 -3.28 -6.85
CA PRO A 141 12.99 -2.01 -6.14
C PRO A 141 12.84 -0.85 -7.12
N THR A 142 12.20 0.23 -6.69
CA THR A 142 11.91 1.41 -7.50
C THR A 142 12.51 2.67 -6.87
N SER A 143 13.08 3.54 -7.72
CA SER A 143 13.43 4.91 -7.35
C SER A 143 12.19 5.79 -7.55
N ILE A 144 11.89 6.65 -6.59
CA ILE A 144 10.70 7.52 -6.59
C ILE A 144 11.16 8.95 -6.79
N ILE A 145 10.78 9.55 -7.92
CA ILE A 145 11.17 10.92 -8.27
C ILE A 145 9.98 11.84 -8.00
N ILE A 146 10.18 12.84 -7.15
CA ILE A 146 9.18 13.88 -6.84
C ILE A 146 9.76 15.23 -7.25
N THR A 147 9.21 15.79 -8.32
CA THR A 147 9.50 17.16 -8.76
C THR A 147 8.56 18.13 -8.05
N PHE A 148 9.08 19.20 -7.47
CA PHE A 148 8.27 20.23 -6.83
C PHE A 148 8.75 21.63 -7.19
N ASN A 149 7.83 22.59 -7.24
CA ASN A 149 8.11 24.00 -7.42
C ASN A 149 7.14 24.80 -6.56
N ASN A 150 7.66 25.52 -5.56
CA ASN A 150 6.86 26.30 -4.61
C ASN A 150 5.68 25.49 -4.01
N GLU A 151 5.90 24.21 -3.73
CA GLU A 151 4.89 23.35 -3.10
C GLU A 151 4.73 23.70 -1.61
N ALA A 152 3.54 23.46 -1.05
CA ALA A 152 3.35 23.67 0.38
C ALA A 152 4.13 22.62 1.19
N ARG A 153 4.70 23.03 2.32
CA ARG A 153 5.52 22.13 3.14
C ARG A 153 4.72 20.95 3.69
N SER A 154 3.47 21.16 4.10
CA SER A 154 2.59 20.10 4.59
C SER A 154 2.21 19.07 3.51
N THR A 155 2.00 19.49 2.27
CA THR A 155 1.65 18.59 1.16
C THR A 155 2.86 17.78 0.71
N LEU A 156 4.04 18.41 0.58
CA LEU A 156 5.27 17.73 0.21
C LEU A 156 5.65 16.66 1.24
N LEU A 157 5.66 17.02 2.53
CA LEU A 157 5.98 16.08 3.61
C LEU A 157 4.99 14.91 3.66
N ARG A 158 3.69 15.19 3.48
CA ARG A 158 2.65 14.15 3.45
C ARG A 158 2.82 13.19 2.27
N THR A 159 3.29 13.68 1.14
CA THR A 159 3.61 12.84 -0.03
C THR A 159 4.74 11.88 0.29
N ILE A 160 5.83 12.37 0.88
CA ILE A 160 6.99 11.56 1.26
C ILE A 160 6.61 10.53 2.33
N LYS A 161 5.95 10.97 3.41
CA LYS A 161 5.47 10.07 4.48
C LYS A 161 4.49 9.02 3.96
N SER A 162 3.60 9.39 3.04
CA SER A 162 2.69 8.45 2.37
C SER A 162 3.45 7.33 1.67
N VAL A 163 4.50 7.68 0.93
CA VAL A 163 5.34 6.70 0.22
C VAL A 163 5.99 5.74 1.22
N LEU A 164 6.61 6.28 2.26
CA LEU A 164 7.31 5.49 3.29
C LEU A 164 6.38 4.57 4.08
N LEU A 165 5.16 5.03 4.41
CA LEU A 165 4.21 4.27 5.23
C LEU A 165 3.37 3.26 4.45
N ARG A 166 3.15 3.48 3.15
CA ARG A 166 2.26 2.64 2.33
C ARG A 166 2.99 1.75 1.33
N SER A 167 4.30 1.82 1.27
CA SER A 167 5.12 0.98 0.40
C SER A 167 5.99 0.05 1.24
N PRO A 168 6.13 -1.24 0.86
CA PRO A 168 7.10 -2.13 1.51
C PRO A 168 8.52 -1.55 1.42
N PRO A 169 9.29 -1.46 2.52
CA PRO A 169 10.62 -0.84 2.51
C PRO A 169 11.61 -1.49 1.52
N SER A 170 11.50 -2.80 1.29
CA SER A 170 12.34 -3.53 0.34
C SER A 170 12.13 -3.12 -1.12
N LEU A 171 11.02 -2.44 -1.44
CA LEU A 171 10.72 -1.97 -2.78
C LEU A 171 11.11 -0.51 -3.00
N ILE A 172 11.51 0.22 -1.97
CA ILE A 172 11.93 1.62 -2.09
C ILE A 172 13.45 1.64 -2.16
N GLN A 173 13.99 1.94 -3.34
CA GLN A 173 15.44 2.12 -3.50
C GLN A 173 15.89 3.46 -2.92
N GLU A 174 15.19 4.53 -3.31
CA GLU A 174 15.51 5.91 -2.95
C GLU A 174 14.31 6.83 -3.27
N ILE A 175 14.27 8.00 -2.63
CA ILE A 175 13.35 9.09 -2.95
C ILE A 175 14.19 10.29 -3.38
N ILE A 176 14.05 10.68 -4.65
CA ILE A 176 14.77 11.80 -5.24
C ILE A 176 13.82 12.99 -5.30
N LEU A 177 14.13 14.03 -4.53
CA LEU A 177 13.42 15.30 -4.57
C LEU A 177 14.12 16.24 -5.56
N ILE A 178 13.40 16.67 -6.59
CA ILE A 178 13.91 17.59 -7.61
C ILE A 178 13.20 18.94 -7.43
N ASP A 179 13.97 19.95 -7.03
CA ASP A 179 13.49 21.33 -6.92
C ASP A 179 13.55 22.02 -8.28
N ASP A 180 12.37 22.29 -8.87
CA ASP A 180 12.23 23.02 -10.13
C ASP A 180 12.12 24.53 -9.88
N PHE A 181 13.21 25.08 -9.36
CA PHE A 181 13.42 26.52 -9.15
C PHE A 181 12.42 27.18 -8.18
N SER A 182 12.21 26.57 -7.01
CA SER A 182 11.42 27.18 -5.94
C SER A 182 12.07 28.48 -5.43
N THR A 183 11.24 29.45 -5.07
CA THR A 183 11.68 30.71 -4.46
C THR A 183 12.26 30.49 -3.06
N ASP A 184 11.70 29.50 -2.37
CA ASP A 184 12.10 29.07 -1.03
C ASP A 184 13.00 27.83 -1.14
N ARG A 185 14.32 28.04 -1.05
CA ARG A 185 15.33 26.97 -1.18
C ARG A 185 15.43 26.08 0.06
N GLU A 186 14.91 26.51 1.19
CA GLU A 186 14.93 25.74 2.44
C GLU A 186 13.86 24.63 2.43
N ALA A 187 12.85 24.73 1.55
CA ALA A 187 11.88 23.66 1.32
C ALA A 187 12.55 22.36 0.82
N SER A 188 13.72 22.48 0.18
CA SER A 188 14.51 21.38 -0.37
C SER A 188 15.39 20.67 0.66
N LEU A 189 15.55 21.23 1.87
CA LEU A 189 16.40 20.68 2.93
C LEU A 189 15.75 19.56 3.74
N LEU A 190 14.94 18.73 3.10
CA LEU A 190 14.58 17.43 3.63
C LEU A 190 15.80 16.51 3.49
N PHE A 191 16.75 16.63 4.41
CA PHE A 191 17.86 15.68 4.54
C PHE A 191 17.31 14.31 4.92
N LEU A 192 16.91 13.51 3.94
CA LEU A 192 16.84 12.06 4.06
C LEU A 192 18.28 11.51 4.00
N SER A 193 19.12 11.94 4.93
CA SER A 193 20.36 11.23 5.24
C SER A 193 19.99 10.02 6.07
N SER A 194 19.56 8.95 5.40
CA SER A 194 19.61 7.62 5.95
C SER A 194 19.93 6.70 4.78
N THR A 195 21.23 6.45 4.60
CA THR A 195 21.71 5.16 4.08
C THR A 195 20.81 4.05 4.64
N CYS A 196 20.12 3.34 3.74
CA CYS A 196 19.62 2.00 4.01
C CYS A 196 20.76 1.08 4.46
#